data_AF-A0A4Q0VBQ5-F1
#
_entry.id   AF-A0A4Q0VBQ5-F1
#
_cell.length_a   1.000
_cell.length_b   1.000
_cell.length_c   1.000
_cell.angle_alpha   90.00
_cell.angle_beta   90.00
_cell.angle_gamma   90.00
#
_symmetry.space_group_name_H-M   'P 1'
#
loop_
_entity.id
_entity.type
_entity.pdbx_description
1 polymer ?
#
loop_
_entity_poly.entity_id
_entity_poly.type
_entity_poly.pdbx_seq_one_letter_code
_entity_poly.pdbx_strand_id
1 'polypeptide(L)'
;MRKIYKLFKLTILLFILLASFTFFKSINNKEFISNSSAKVYINSSDKISKDIGLQINWKEVAALHGVYLKNNFSNASEEEVLNLAKKFVDKNTHSTKFKGSIYKLVPLEEVMNNLSFKEKEKKKVYKNLDLLKDKYIVKVSEEKETFINALTPEAKSIYKEYDILPSIVIGQAILESDWGKSKLSSNYNNLFGIKATTSWKGKTVKMETSENYDDTIIDVFRSYDSKGNSLKDYAKFLKDNRRYKENGVFNSKTYIEQADSITKAGYSTKKDKDGNHMYGNLLTEIIREYNLQLIDNEVQNEYFKQIYSQQENF
;
A
#
# COMPACT_ATOMS: atom_id res chain seq x y z
N MET A 1 44.91 17.73 -39.87
CA MET A 1 43.85 18.72 -39.53
C MET A 1 42.41 18.26 -39.88
N ARG A 2 42.10 17.82 -41.11
CA ARG A 2 40.71 17.43 -41.51
C ARG A 2 40.05 16.30 -40.69
N LYS A 3 40.81 15.30 -40.20
CA LYS A 3 40.27 14.18 -39.39
C LYS A 3 39.86 14.61 -37.97
N ILE A 4 40.64 15.48 -37.34
CA ILE A 4 40.37 16.01 -35.98
C ILE A 4 39.10 16.86 -35.98
N TYR A 5 38.89 17.66 -37.03
CA TYR A 5 37.69 18.50 -37.17
C TYR A 5 36.39 17.68 -37.38
N LYS A 6 36.48 16.52 -38.06
CA LYS A 6 35.35 15.59 -38.19
C LYS A 6 34.99 14.92 -36.87
N LEU A 7 35.99 14.53 -36.07
CA LEU A 7 35.78 13.91 -34.76
C LEU A 7 35.13 14.89 -33.77
N PHE A 8 35.56 16.17 -33.78
CA PHE A 8 35.02 17.22 -32.94
C PHE A 8 33.58 17.62 -33.32
N LYS A 9 33.23 17.61 -34.62
CA LYS A 9 31.82 17.80 -35.06
C LYS A 9 30.91 16.65 -34.63
N LEU A 10 31.42 15.41 -34.65
CA LEU A 10 30.64 14.23 -34.25
C LEU A 10 30.33 14.24 -32.75
N THR A 11 31.28 14.64 -31.91
CA THR A 11 31.08 14.74 -30.46
C THR A 11 30.11 15.86 -30.09
N ILE A 12 30.19 17.03 -30.73
CA ILE A 12 29.23 18.13 -30.52
C ILE A 12 27.82 17.71 -30.95
N LEU A 13 27.66 17.02 -32.08
CA LEU A 13 26.35 16.55 -32.55
C LEU A 13 25.76 15.52 -31.58
N LEU A 14 26.59 14.62 -31.04
CA LEU A 14 26.17 13.63 -30.04
C LEU A 14 25.74 14.32 -28.73
N PHE A 15 26.45 15.38 -28.32
CA PHE A 15 26.11 16.17 -27.14
C PHE A 15 24.80 16.95 -27.31
N ILE A 16 24.56 17.52 -28.50
CA ILE A 16 23.29 18.19 -28.84
C ILE A 16 22.15 17.18 -28.88
N LEU A 17 22.38 15.98 -29.43
CA LEU A 17 21.39 14.89 -29.40
C LEU A 17 21.09 14.45 -27.97
N LEU A 18 22.11 14.23 -27.13
CA LEU A 18 21.93 13.87 -25.71
C LEU A 18 21.20 14.98 -24.94
N ALA A 19 21.61 16.24 -25.14
CA ALA A 19 20.98 17.40 -24.51
C ALA A 19 19.55 17.59 -25.00
N SER A 20 19.28 17.38 -26.29
CA SER A 20 17.91 17.42 -26.84
C SER A 20 17.06 16.28 -26.29
N PHE A 21 17.64 15.09 -26.05
CA PHE A 21 16.95 13.93 -25.49
C PHE A 21 16.65 14.12 -23.99
N THR A 22 17.59 14.66 -23.20
CA THR A 22 17.36 15.02 -21.80
C THR A 22 16.38 16.19 -21.69
N PHE A 23 16.46 17.16 -22.60
CA PHE A 23 15.52 18.29 -22.67
C PHE A 23 14.11 17.83 -23.11
N PHE A 24 13.98 16.91 -24.06
CA PHE A 24 12.69 16.29 -24.42
C PHE A 24 12.11 15.47 -23.27
N LYS A 25 12.95 14.72 -22.55
CA LYS A 25 12.54 14.01 -21.32
C LYS A 25 12.10 14.98 -20.22
N SER A 26 12.73 16.15 -20.13
CA SER A 26 12.38 17.20 -19.18
C SER A 26 11.10 17.97 -19.56
N ILE A 27 10.84 18.18 -20.85
CA ILE A 27 9.65 18.92 -21.35
C ILE A 27 8.39 18.05 -21.37
N ASN A 28 8.53 16.73 -21.51
CA ASN A 28 7.37 15.80 -21.52
C ASN A 28 6.96 15.25 -20.15
N ASN A 29 7.56 15.69 -19.05
CA ASN A 29 7.21 15.22 -17.70
C ASN A 29 5.95 15.90 -17.14
N LYS A 30 4.92 16.10 -17.97
CA LYS A 30 3.60 16.40 -17.43
C LYS A 30 3.10 15.11 -16.78
N GLU A 31 3.00 15.14 -15.47
CA GLU A 31 2.49 14.05 -14.66
C GLU A 31 1.18 13.51 -15.25
N PHE A 32 1.08 12.19 -15.45
CA PHE A 32 -0.07 11.57 -16.12
C PHE A 32 -1.39 11.87 -15.39
N ILE A 33 -1.36 11.84 -14.05
CA ILE A 33 -2.45 12.22 -13.17
C ILE A 33 -1.88 13.01 -11.98
N SER A 34 -2.47 14.16 -11.66
CA SER A 34 -2.03 14.95 -10.51
C SER A 34 -2.28 14.22 -9.18
N ASN A 35 -1.57 14.62 -8.13
CA ASN A 35 -1.83 14.16 -6.76
C ASN A 35 -3.28 14.41 -6.30
N SER A 36 -3.85 15.57 -6.63
CA SER A 36 -5.24 15.89 -6.26
C SER A 36 -6.23 14.97 -6.97
N SER A 37 -6.05 14.74 -8.26
CA SER A 37 -6.89 13.81 -9.02
C SER A 37 -6.73 12.37 -8.52
N ALA A 38 -5.51 11.90 -8.26
CA ALA A 38 -5.26 10.55 -7.73
C ALA A 38 -5.95 10.33 -6.36
N LYS A 39 -5.96 11.35 -5.49
CA LYS A 39 -6.68 11.29 -4.21
C LYS A 39 -8.20 11.11 -4.38
N VAL A 40 -8.81 11.65 -5.44
CA VAL A 40 -10.23 11.39 -5.75
C VAL A 40 -10.45 9.89 -5.99
N TYR A 41 -9.62 9.25 -6.81
CA TYR A 41 -9.72 7.80 -7.07
C TYR A 41 -9.49 6.95 -5.83
N ILE A 42 -8.49 7.29 -5.02
CA ILE A 42 -8.23 6.60 -3.75
C ILE A 42 -9.44 6.72 -2.83
N ASN A 43 -9.91 7.93 -2.55
CA ASN A 43 -11.03 8.18 -1.64
C ASN A 43 -12.32 7.50 -2.10
N SER A 44 -12.66 7.60 -3.39
CA SER A 44 -13.85 6.95 -3.95
C SER A 44 -13.74 5.42 -3.89
N SER A 45 -12.57 4.86 -4.17
CA SER A 45 -12.34 3.41 -4.08
C SER A 45 -12.45 2.94 -2.63
N ASP A 46 -11.87 3.67 -1.68
CA ASP A 46 -11.92 3.35 -0.25
C ASP A 46 -13.34 3.42 0.31
N LYS A 47 -14.15 4.39 -0.14
CA LYS A 47 -15.55 4.52 0.27
C LYS A 47 -16.34 3.27 -0.08
N ILE A 48 -16.23 2.79 -1.32
CA ILE A 48 -16.89 1.54 -1.73
C ILE A 48 -16.26 0.33 -1.03
N SER A 49 -14.93 0.33 -0.85
CA SER A 49 -14.21 -0.77 -0.20
C SER A 49 -14.69 -1.01 1.23
N LYS A 50 -14.98 0.08 1.96
CA LYS A 50 -15.54 0.03 3.32
C LYS A 50 -16.91 -0.65 3.36
N ASP A 51 -17.78 -0.34 2.42
CA ASP A 51 -19.14 -0.88 2.39
C ASP A 51 -19.18 -2.39 2.10
N ILE A 52 -18.16 -2.91 1.39
CA ILE A 52 -18.15 -4.29 0.88
C ILE A 52 -17.12 -5.19 1.60
N GLY A 53 -16.19 -4.58 2.34
CA GLY A 53 -15.09 -5.28 3.02
C GLY A 53 -14.05 -5.90 2.07
N LEU A 54 -13.81 -5.29 0.92
CA LEU A 54 -12.81 -5.68 -0.08
C LEU A 54 -12.16 -4.42 -0.65
N GLN A 55 -10.84 -4.41 -0.78
CA GLN A 55 -10.10 -3.25 -1.26
C GLN A 55 -10.14 -3.18 -2.80
N ILE A 56 -10.66 -2.08 -3.33
CA ILE A 56 -10.66 -1.79 -4.77
C ILE A 56 -9.30 -1.19 -5.18
N ASN A 57 -8.81 -1.60 -6.35
CA ASN A 57 -7.61 -1.05 -6.96
C ASN A 57 -7.93 0.29 -7.66
N TRP A 58 -7.60 1.40 -6.99
CA TRP A 58 -7.87 2.74 -7.52
C TRP A 58 -7.19 3.02 -8.86
N LYS A 59 -6.05 2.36 -9.15
CA LYS A 59 -5.31 2.55 -10.42
C LYS A 59 -6.08 1.94 -11.59
N GLU A 60 -6.76 0.81 -11.38
CA GLU A 60 -7.64 0.22 -12.40
C GLU A 60 -8.83 1.11 -12.70
N VAL A 61 -9.46 1.67 -11.65
CA VAL A 61 -10.55 2.65 -11.79
C VAL A 61 -10.07 3.88 -12.58
N ALA A 62 -8.90 4.43 -12.23
CA ALA A 62 -8.33 5.60 -12.92
C ALA A 62 -7.93 5.29 -14.36
N ALA A 63 -7.32 4.14 -14.63
CA ALA A 63 -6.91 3.73 -15.97
C ALA A 63 -8.11 3.64 -16.92
N LEU A 64 -9.21 3.05 -16.43
CA LEU A 64 -10.46 2.92 -17.16
C LEU A 64 -11.12 4.29 -17.38
N HIS A 65 -11.26 5.09 -16.32
CA HIS A 65 -11.86 6.42 -16.43
C HIS A 65 -11.08 7.35 -17.38
N GLY A 66 -9.76 7.21 -17.42
CA GLY A 66 -8.89 7.94 -18.35
C GLY A 66 -9.30 7.78 -19.82
N VAL A 67 -9.87 6.64 -20.22
CA VAL A 67 -10.36 6.47 -21.59
C VAL A 67 -11.55 7.37 -21.89
N TYR A 68 -12.51 7.48 -20.97
CA TYR A 68 -13.67 8.37 -21.11
C TYR A 68 -13.26 9.84 -21.06
N LEU A 69 -12.35 10.19 -20.16
CA LEU A 69 -11.87 11.57 -19.98
C LEU A 69 -10.81 11.99 -21.00
N LYS A 70 -10.41 11.11 -21.93
CA LYS A 70 -9.25 11.32 -22.81
C LYS A 70 -7.99 11.73 -22.01
N ASN A 71 -7.81 11.12 -20.84
CA ASN A 71 -6.77 11.37 -19.85
C ASN A 71 -6.76 12.79 -19.25
N ASN A 72 -7.87 13.54 -19.33
CA ASN A 72 -8.03 14.81 -18.63
C ASN A 72 -8.66 14.64 -17.24
N PHE A 73 -7.86 14.20 -16.27
CA PHE A 73 -8.32 13.85 -14.93
C PHE A 73 -8.80 15.03 -14.07
N SER A 74 -8.61 16.29 -14.50
CA SER A 74 -9.14 17.47 -13.79
C SER A 74 -10.67 17.55 -13.85
N ASN A 75 -11.29 16.82 -14.79
CA ASN A 75 -12.72 16.83 -15.02
C ASN A 75 -13.46 15.70 -14.28
N ALA A 76 -12.75 14.86 -13.54
CA ALA A 76 -13.35 13.73 -12.84
C ALA A 76 -14.12 14.20 -11.61
N SER A 77 -15.43 13.98 -11.57
CA SER A 77 -16.23 14.17 -10.36
C SER A 77 -16.13 12.96 -9.43
N GLU A 78 -16.30 13.17 -8.12
CA GLU A 78 -16.32 12.07 -7.13
C GLU A 78 -17.44 11.06 -7.44
N GLU A 79 -18.60 11.54 -7.90
CA GLU A 79 -19.75 10.69 -8.22
C GLU A 79 -19.46 9.75 -9.40
N GLU A 80 -18.86 10.24 -10.48
CA GLU A 80 -18.47 9.40 -11.62
C GLU A 80 -17.47 8.32 -11.19
N VAL A 81 -16.48 8.70 -10.38
CA VAL A 81 -15.47 7.77 -9.89
C VAL A 81 -16.08 6.73 -8.96
N LEU A 82 -17.02 7.11 -8.08
CA LEU A 82 -17.76 6.16 -7.23
C LEU A 82 -18.57 5.17 -8.06
N ASN A 83 -19.28 5.66 -9.07
CA ASN A 83 -20.09 4.82 -9.94
C ASN A 83 -19.23 3.85 -10.75
N LEU A 84 -18.04 4.26 -11.14
CA LEU A 84 -17.08 3.39 -11.81
C LEU A 84 -16.45 2.38 -10.84
N ALA A 85 -16.05 2.80 -9.64
CA ALA A 85 -15.49 1.90 -8.63
C ALA A 85 -16.45 0.77 -8.25
N LYS A 86 -17.76 1.05 -8.19
CA LYS A 86 -18.81 0.02 -7.99
C LYS A 86 -18.82 -1.07 -9.07
N LYS A 87 -18.28 -0.82 -10.27
CA LYS A 87 -18.20 -1.84 -11.34
C LYS A 87 -17.15 -2.91 -11.07
N PHE A 88 -16.20 -2.65 -10.17
CA PHE A 88 -15.17 -3.61 -9.74
C PHE A 88 -15.65 -4.56 -8.64
N VAL A 89 -16.96 -4.60 -8.38
CA VAL A 89 -17.55 -5.36 -7.28
C VAL A 89 -18.82 -6.03 -7.76
N ASP A 90 -19.00 -7.28 -7.36
CA ASP A 90 -20.23 -8.01 -7.56
C ASP A 90 -20.62 -8.79 -6.30
N LYS A 91 -21.90 -9.14 -6.18
CA LYS A 91 -22.34 -10.08 -5.14
C LYS A 91 -21.75 -11.45 -5.45
N ASN A 92 -21.12 -12.05 -4.46
CA ASN A 92 -20.65 -13.40 -4.54
C ASN A 92 -21.85 -14.36 -4.40
N THR A 93 -22.28 -14.92 -5.52
CA THR A 93 -23.38 -15.89 -5.62
C THR A 93 -22.96 -17.33 -5.25
N HIS A 94 -21.66 -17.56 -4.97
CA HIS A 94 -21.15 -18.88 -4.59
C HIS A 94 -21.25 -19.09 -3.07
N SER A 95 -21.31 -20.36 -2.65
CA SER A 95 -21.34 -20.74 -1.22
C SER A 95 -20.05 -20.37 -0.47
N THR A 96 -18.93 -20.24 -1.19
CA THR A 96 -17.62 -19.86 -0.64
C THR A 96 -17.50 -18.35 -0.46
N LYS A 97 -17.53 -17.89 0.80
CA LYS A 97 -17.37 -16.46 1.17
C LYS A 97 -15.93 -16.15 1.56
N PHE A 98 -15.36 -15.06 1.03
CA PHE A 98 -14.05 -14.58 1.48
C PHE A 98 -14.13 -13.95 2.86
N LYS A 99 -13.63 -14.66 3.89
CA LYS A 99 -13.63 -14.18 5.29
C LYS A 99 -14.99 -13.60 5.72
N GLY A 100 -16.09 -14.20 5.24
CA GLY A 100 -17.47 -13.78 5.52
C GLY A 100 -18.07 -12.72 4.57
N SER A 101 -17.30 -12.14 3.65
CA SER A 101 -17.82 -11.19 2.67
C SER A 101 -18.78 -11.88 1.68
N ILE A 102 -19.91 -11.22 1.43
CA ILE A 102 -20.88 -11.61 0.41
C ILE A 102 -20.55 -11.02 -0.97
N TYR A 103 -19.40 -10.35 -1.10
CA TYR A 103 -18.96 -9.71 -2.33
C TYR A 103 -17.72 -10.40 -2.89
N LYS A 104 -17.43 -10.14 -4.16
CA LYS A 104 -16.18 -10.48 -4.85
C LYS A 104 -15.67 -9.27 -5.62
N LEU A 105 -14.36 -9.22 -5.85
CA LEU A 105 -13.75 -8.27 -6.76
C LEU A 105 -13.92 -8.76 -8.20
N VAL A 106 -14.28 -7.85 -9.11
CA VAL A 106 -14.45 -8.14 -10.54
C VAL A 106 -13.14 -7.77 -11.25
N PRO A 107 -12.49 -8.70 -11.99
CA PRO A 107 -11.25 -8.40 -12.71
C PRO A 107 -11.44 -7.31 -13.76
N LEU A 108 -10.40 -6.48 -13.98
CA LEU A 108 -10.43 -5.36 -14.93
C LEU A 108 -10.92 -5.76 -16.33
N GLU A 109 -10.50 -6.91 -16.86
CA GLU A 109 -10.93 -7.40 -18.18
C GLU A 109 -12.45 -7.64 -18.21
N GLU A 110 -13.02 -8.24 -17.16
CA GLU A 110 -14.45 -8.46 -17.04
C GLU A 110 -15.21 -7.13 -16.90
N VAL A 111 -14.69 -6.17 -16.13
CA VAL A 111 -15.26 -4.81 -16.04
C VAL A 111 -15.31 -4.15 -17.42
N MET A 112 -14.22 -4.21 -18.19
CA MET A 112 -14.17 -3.64 -19.54
C MET A 112 -15.15 -4.33 -20.50
N ASN A 113 -15.29 -5.66 -20.41
CA ASN A 113 -16.28 -6.42 -21.18
C ASN A 113 -17.71 -6.00 -20.83
N ASN A 114 -18.03 -5.88 -19.54
CA ASN A 114 -19.35 -5.45 -19.06
C ASN A 114 -19.69 -4.02 -19.48
N LEU A 115 -18.68 -3.16 -19.63
CA LEU A 115 -18.82 -1.81 -20.15
C LEU A 115 -18.75 -1.72 -21.68
N SER A 116 -18.68 -2.86 -22.37
CA SER A 116 -18.64 -2.96 -23.84
C SER A 116 -17.48 -2.20 -24.49
N PHE A 117 -16.31 -2.16 -23.83
CA PHE A 117 -15.10 -1.56 -24.39
C PHE A 117 -14.65 -2.32 -25.64
N LYS A 118 -14.36 -1.58 -26.72
CA LYS A 118 -13.73 -2.14 -27.91
C LYS A 118 -12.27 -2.46 -27.63
N GLU A 119 -11.67 -3.37 -28.40
CA GLU A 119 -10.25 -3.75 -28.27
C GLU A 119 -9.27 -2.56 -28.29
N LYS A 120 -9.57 -1.53 -29.10
CA LYS A 120 -8.78 -0.29 -29.12
C LYS A 120 -8.84 0.48 -27.79
N GLU A 121 -9.97 0.43 -27.11
CA GLU A 121 -10.19 1.10 -25.82
C GLU A 121 -9.57 0.30 -24.69
N LYS A 122 -9.72 -1.03 -24.68
CA LYS A 122 -9.02 -1.92 -23.73
C LYS A 122 -7.51 -1.72 -23.76
N LYS A 123 -6.91 -1.65 -24.96
CA LYS A 123 -5.48 -1.32 -25.14
C LYS A 123 -5.10 0.03 -24.53
N LYS A 124 -5.98 1.03 -24.59
CA LYS A 124 -5.75 2.33 -23.92
C LYS A 124 -5.84 2.22 -22.41
N VAL A 125 -6.78 1.43 -21.87
CA VAL A 125 -6.87 1.18 -20.42
C VAL A 125 -5.56 0.55 -19.92
N TYR A 126 -5.06 -0.49 -20.58
CA TYR A 126 -3.78 -1.11 -20.19
C TYR A 126 -2.59 -0.16 -20.31
N LYS A 127 -2.54 0.67 -21.35
CA LYS A 127 -1.53 1.72 -21.47
C LYS A 127 -1.62 2.74 -20.33
N ASN A 128 -2.83 3.16 -19.96
CA ASN A 128 -3.04 4.07 -18.83
C ASN A 128 -2.61 3.41 -17.51
N LEU A 129 -2.87 2.12 -17.34
CA LEU A 129 -2.47 1.37 -16.14
C LEU A 129 -0.95 1.27 -16.02
N ASP A 130 -0.24 1.04 -17.14
CA ASP A 130 1.23 1.06 -17.18
C ASP A 130 1.80 2.42 -16.75
N LEU A 131 1.22 3.53 -17.26
CA LEU A 131 1.58 4.89 -16.85
C LEU A 131 1.27 5.19 -15.36
N LEU A 132 0.33 4.45 -14.75
CA LEU A 132 -0.03 4.57 -13.34
C LEU A 132 0.80 3.65 -12.42
N LYS A 133 1.57 2.71 -12.98
CA LYS A 133 2.31 1.70 -12.20
C LYS A 133 3.18 2.35 -11.14
N ASP A 134 3.98 3.34 -11.53
CA ASP A 134 4.92 4.04 -10.65
C ASP A 134 4.33 5.35 -10.07
N LYS A 135 3.01 5.54 -10.19
CA LYS A 135 2.33 6.70 -9.63
C LYS A 135 2.08 6.50 -8.13
N TYR A 136 2.71 7.35 -7.33
CA TYR A 136 2.52 7.52 -5.88
C TYR A 136 2.06 8.94 -5.57
N ILE A 137 1.42 9.16 -4.40
CA ILE A 137 1.04 10.52 -3.97
C ILE A 137 2.28 11.32 -3.52
N VAL A 138 3.30 10.62 -3.05
CA VAL A 138 4.59 11.19 -2.64
C VAL A 138 5.70 10.73 -3.58
N LYS A 139 6.84 11.43 -3.55
CA LYS A 139 8.05 10.94 -4.20
C LYS A 139 8.58 9.74 -3.43
N VAL A 140 8.72 8.60 -4.10
CA VAL A 140 9.29 7.38 -3.51
C VAL A 140 10.73 7.22 -3.99
N SER A 141 11.62 6.85 -3.07
CA SER A 141 13.00 6.49 -3.38
C SER A 141 13.11 4.98 -3.52
N GLU A 142 14.13 4.52 -4.24
CA GLU A 142 14.45 3.09 -4.39
C GLU A 142 14.63 2.39 -3.03
N GLU A 143 15.21 3.08 -2.05
CA GLU A 143 15.34 2.57 -0.67
C GLU A 143 13.97 2.25 -0.04
N LYS A 144 12.99 3.14 -0.21
CA LYS A 144 11.64 2.97 0.33
C LYS A 144 10.90 1.84 -0.38
N GLU A 145 11.00 1.77 -1.71
CA GLU A 145 10.45 0.65 -2.49
C GLU A 145 11.07 -0.68 -2.06
N THR A 146 12.40 -0.72 -1.90
CA THR A 146 13.13 -1.90 -1.43
C THR A 146 12.66 -2.33 -0.05
N PHE A 147 12.45 -1.39 0.87
CA PHE A 147 11.93 -1.67 2.19
C PHE A 147 10.53 -2.30 2.14
N ILE A 148 9.60 -1.71 1.39
CA ILE A 148 8.24 -2.24 1.19
C ILE A 148 8.32 -3.65 0.59
N ASN A 149 9.04 -3.81 -0.52
CA ASN A 149 9.16 -5.07 -1.24
C ASN A 149 9.76 -6.19 -0.38
N ALA A 150 10.72 -5.87 0.49
CA ALA A 150 11.32 -6.85 1.40
C ALA A 150 10.32 -7.36 2.47
N LEU A 151 9.33 -6.55 2.86
CA LEU A 151 8.33 -6.92 3.86
C LEU A 151 7.09 -7.59 3.26
N THR A 152 6.76 -7.28 1.99
CA THR A 152 5.54 -7.73 1.33
C THR A 152 5.28 -9.23 1.43
N PRO A 153 6.22 -10.16 1.11
CA PRO A 153 5.93 -11.59 1.14
C PRO A 153 5.46 -12.09 2.51
N GLU A 154 6.14 -11.65 3.58
CA GLU A 154 5.79 -12.04 4.95
C GLU A 154 4.50 -11.37 5.41
N ALA A 155 4.27 -10.10 5.04
CA ALA A 155 3.02 -9.39 5.34
C ALA A 155 1.80 -10.09 4.69
N LYS A 156 1.95 -10.60 3.46
CA LYS A 156 0.92 -11.43 2.81
C LYS A 156 0.68 -12.75 3.54
N SER A 157 1.74 -13.39 4.05
CA SER A 157 1.61 -14.61 4.86
C SER A 157 0.87 -14.34 6.17
N ILE A 158 1.23 -13.27 6.87
CA ILE A 158 0.57 -12.83 8.11
C ILE A 158 -0.92 -12.59 7.88
N TYR A 159 -1.31 -12.01 6.75
CA TYR A 159 -2.73 -11.81 6.46
C TYR A 159 -3.52 -13.12 6.38
N LYS A 160 -2.91 -14.17 5.82
CA LYS A 160 -3.54 -15.49 5.69
C LYS A 160 -3.73 -16.16 7.06
N GLU A 161 -2.78 -15.96 7.99
CA GLU A 161 -2.77 -16.62 9.31
C GLU A 161 -3.48 -15.81 10.41
N TYR A 162 -3.35 -14.48 10.40
CA TYR A 162 -3.74 -13.61 11.52
C TYR A 162 -4.85 -12.61 11.21
N ASP A 163 -5.32 -12.51 9.96
CA ASP A 163 -6.30 -11.50 9.53
C ASP A 163 -5.81 -10.04 9.66
N ILE A 164 -4.50 -9.80 9.66
CA ILE A 164 -3.91 -8.46 9.65
C ILE A 164 -3.52 -8.10 8.21
N LEU A 165 -4.09 -7.03 7.67
CA LEU A 165 -3.89 -6.62 6.28
C LEU A 165 -2.41 -6.32 6.00
N PRO A 166 -1.88 -6.73 4.84
CA PRO A 166 -0.49 -6.44 4.49
C PRO A 166 -0.14 -4.94 4.58
N SER A 167 -1.06 -4.08 4.16
CA SER A 167 -0.89 -2.62 4.25
C SER A 167 -0.70 -2.13 5.69
N ILE A 168 -1.39 -2.74 6.67
CA ILE A 168 -1.27 -2.42 8.09
C ILE A 168 0.08 -2.86 8.64
N VAL A 169 0.51 -4.09 8.34
CA VAL A 169 1.81 -4.61 8.77
C VAL A 169 2.94 -3.72 8.26
N ILE A 170 2.93 -3.41 6.96
CA ILE A 170 3.98 -2.62 6.31
C ILE A 170 3.89 -1.15 6.77
N GLY A 171 2.69 -0.58 6.83
CA GLY A 171 2.47 0.80 7.27
C GLY A 171 2.95 1.05 8.70
N GLN A 172 2.63 0.14 9.64
CA GLN A 172 3.16 0.23 11.00
C GLN A 172 4.66 0.01 11.04
N ALA A 173 5.20 -0.97 10.30
CA ALA A 173 6.65 -1.15 10.23
C ALA A 173 7.35 0.13 9.75
N ILE A 174 6.80 0.85 8.76
CA ILE A 174 7.35 2.13 8.31
C ILE A 174 7.35 3.16 9.44
N LEU A 175 6.20 3.36 10.11
CA LEU A 175 6.04 4.38 11.15
C LEU A 175 6.92 4.10 12.39
N GLU A 176 6.96 2.85 12.84
CA GLU A 176 7.62 2.46 14.08
C GLU A 176 9.15 2.33 13.95
N SER A 177 9.65 2.08 12.72
CA SER A 177 11.07 1.86 12.49
C SER A 177 11.78 2.98 11.74
N ASP A 178 11.06 4.04 11.36
CA ASP A 178 11.54 5.06 10.42
C ASP A 178 12.14 4.41 9.16
N TRP A 179 11.32 3.65 8.42
CA TRP A 179 11.77 2.90 7.24
C TRP A 179 12.91 1.91 7.50
N GLY A 180 12.97 1.35 8.72
CA GLY A 180 14.02 0.42 9.15
C GLY A 180 15.33 1.09 9.54
N LYS A 181 15.35 2.41 9.73
CA LYS A 181 16.55 3.19 10.05
C LYS A 181 16.79 3.36 11.53
N SER A 182 15.77 3.20 12.37
CA SER A 182 15.92 3.30 13.83
C SER A 182 16.99 2.31 14.31
N LYS A 183 17.82 2.70 15.29
CA LYS A 183 18.89 1.82 15.81
C LYS A 183 18.37 0.45 16.25
N LEU A 184 17.17 0.42 16.83
CA LEU A 184 16.51 -0.81 17.26
C LEU A 184 16.15 -1.72 16.07
N SER A 185 15.66 -1.14 14.97
CA SER A 185 15.29 -1.91 13.79
C SER A 185 16.49 -2.32 12.93
N SER A 186 17.46 -1.43 12.72
CA SER A 186 18.61 -1.68 11.85
C SER A 186 19.60 -2.68 12.45
N ASN A 187 19.86 -2.61 13.77
CA ASN A 187 20.84 -3.49 14.42
C ASN A 187 20.23 -4.78 14.98
N TYR A 188 18.94 -4.77 15.33
CA TYR A 188 18.30 -5.86 16.07
C TYR A 188 17.03 -6.40 15.40
N ASN A 189 16.75 -5.94 14.17
CA ASN A 189 15.58 -6.30 13.37
C ASN A 189 14.22 -6.03 14.04
N ASN A 190 14.13 -5.27 15.14
CA ASN A 190 12.88 -5.00 15.82
C ASN A 190 12.19 -3.78 15.22
N LEU A 191 11.27 -4.04 14.29
CA LEU A 191 10.61 -3.00 13.49
C LEU A 191 9.48 -2.29 14.24
N PHE A 192 8.95 -2.89 15.31
CA PHE A 192 7.73 -2.42 15.97
C PHE A 192 7.95 -1.96 17.42
N GLY A 193 9.21 -1.85 17.85
CA GLY A 193 9.54 -1.39 19.20
C GLY A 193 9.05 -2.31 20.32
N ILE A 194 8.89 -3.61 20.06
CA ILE A 194 8.28 -4.52 21.05
C ILE A 194 9.25 -4.74 22.21
N LYS A 195 8.82 -4.33 23.41
CA LYS A 195 9.57 -4.55 24.67
C LYS A 195 9.57 -6.04 25.04
N ALA A 196 10.66 -6.49 25.66
CA ALA A 196 10.79 -7.84 26.20
C ALA A 196 10.12 -7.91 27.57
N THR A 197 9.01 -8.63 27.65
CA THR A 197 8.32 -8.95 28.91
C THR A 197 8.98 -10.15 29.60
N THR A 198 8.62 -10.44 30.85
CA THR A 198 9.12 -11.62 31.59
C THR A 198 8.79 -12.96 30.89
N SER A 199 7.73 -12.98 30.08
CA SER A 199 7.34 -14.11 29.25
C SER A 199 8.19 -14.29 27.98
N TRP A 200 8.94 -13.27 27.55
CA TRP A 200 9.81 -13.36 26.39
C TRP A 200 11.06 -14.21 26.71
N LYS A 201 11.32 -15.22 25.89
CA LYS A 201 12.47 -16.14 26.03
C LYS A 201 13.50 -16.02 24.90
N GLY A 202 13.24 -15.16 23.91
CA GLY A 202 14.14 -14.93 22.79
C GLY A 202 15.26 -13.95 23.12
N LYS A 203 16.02 -13.55 22.09
CA LYS A 203 17.11 -12.57 22.22
C LYS A 203 16.55 -11.21 22.67
N THR A 204 17.35 -10.49 23.43
CA THR A 204 17.00 -9.16 23.93
C THR A 204 18.16 -8.19 23.75
N VAL A 205 17.82 -6.91 23.75
CA VAL A 205 18.79 -5.82 23.78
C VAL A 205 18.33 -4.79 24.81
N LYS A 206 19.27 -4.25 25.59
CA LYS A 206 19.02 -3.08 26.45
C LYS A 206 19.36 -1.82 25.68
N MET A 207 18.44 -0.85 25.66
CA MET A 207 18.64 0.42 24.99
C MET A 207 18.14 1.56 25.86
N GLU A 208 18.84 2.68 25.80
CA GLU A 208 18.35 3.95 26.31
C GLU A 208 17.18 4.44 25.45
N THR A 209 16.10 4.84 26.10
CA THR A 209 14.88 5.36 25.48
C THR A 209 14.48 6.65 26.17
N SER A 210 13.89 7.56 25.40
CA SER A 210 13.25 8.75 25.94
C SER A 210 11.75 8.47 26.03
N GLU A 211 11.25 8.17 27.23
CA GLU A 211 9.79 8.09 27.45
C GLU A 211 9.19 9.51 27.57
N ASN A 212 9.99 10.51 27.96
CA ASN A 212 9.64 11.94 28.00
C ASN A 212 10.85 12.81 27.57
N TYR A 213 10.65 14.12 27.32
CA TYR A 213 11.72 15.03 26.91
C TYR A 213 12.86 15.16 27.94
N ASP A 214 12.60 14.88 29.21
CA ASP A 214 13.54 15.14 30.32
C ASP A 214 14.16 13.87 30.93
N ASP A 215 13.68 12.66 30.58
CA ASP A 215 14.11 11.41 31.18
C ASP A 215 14.60 10.39 30.14
N THR A 216 15.83 9.88 30.33
CA THR A 216 16.35 8.71 29.61
C THR A 216 16.28 7.50 30.53
N ILE A 217 15.54 6.48 30.14
CA ILE A 217 15.46 5.21 30.87
C ILE A 217 16.09 4.09 30.05
N ILE A 218 16.54 3.02 30.73
CA ILE A 218 16.99 1.80 30.06
C ILE A 218 15.81 0.85 29.96
N ASP A 219 15.36 0.60 28.73
CA ASP A 219 14.37 -0.42 28.42
C ASP A 219 15.01 -1.68 27.85
N VAL A 220 14.29 -2.80 27.95
CA VAL A 220 14.67 -4.07 27.36
C VAL A 220 13.74 -4.36 26.18
N PHE A 221 14.31 -4.49 24.98
CA PHE A 221 13.57 -4.81 23.76
C PHE A 221 13.84 -6.22 23.30
N ARG A 222 12.87 -6.78 22.56
CA ARG A 222 13.07 -8.02 21.80
C ARG A 222 14.09 -7.77 20.68
N SER A 223 14.87 -8.77 20.34
CA SER A 223 15.79 -8.78 19.20
C SER A 223 15.53 -10.02 18.35
N TYR A 224 15.66 -9.88 17.03
CA TYR A 224 15.31 -10.92 16.08
C TYR A 224 16.43 -11.18 15.08
N ASP A 225 16.50 -12.41 14.58
CA ASP A 225 17.46 -12.81 13.55
C ASP A 225 17.15 -12.21 12.16
N SER A 226 15.89 -11.82 11.93
CA SER A 226 15.45 -11.23 10.67
C SER A 226 14.25 -10.31 10.86
N LYS A 227 14.04 -9.39 9.91
CA LYS A 227 12.81 -8.57 9.82
C LYS A 227 11.55 -9.44 9.75
N GLY A 228 11.61 -10.58 9.05
CA GLY A 228 10.50 -11.54 8.98
C GLY A 228 10.10 -12.11 10.34
N ASN A 229 11.08 -12.43 11.20
CA ASN A 229 10.81 -12.86 12.57
C ASN A 229 10.15 -11.74 13.40
N SER A 230 10.56 -10.47 13.21
CA SER A 230 9.88 -9.33 13.83
C SER A 230 8.45 -9.16 13.36
N LEU A 231 8.16 -9.37 12.08
CA LEU A 231 6.82 -9.31 11.50
C LEU A 231 5.91 -10.38 12.11
N LYS A 232 6.37 -11.63 12.19
CA LYS A 232 5.61 -12.74 12.80
C LYS A 232 5.34 -12.51 14.28
N ASP A 233 6.34 -12.06 15.03
CA ASP A 233 6.18 -11.78 16.46
C ASP A 233 5.24 -10.60 16.71
N TYR A 234 5.26 -9.58 15.86
CA TYR A 234 4.28 -8.49 15.90
C TYR A 234 2.85 -8.99 15.66
N ALA A 235 2.64 -9.84 14.65
CA ALA A 235 1.32 -10.42 14.38
C ALA A 235 0.81 -11.24 15.58
N LYS A 236 1.70 -12.06 16.18
CA LYS A 236 1.41 -12.81 17.40
C LYS A 236 1.13 -11.90 18.59
N PHE A 237 1.90 -10.84 18.78
CA PHE A 237 1.69 -9.86 19.84
C PHE A 237 0.29 -9.23 19.76
N LEU A 238 -0.15 -8.83 18.56
CA LEU A 238 -1.51 -8.34 18.37
C LEU A 238 -2.54 -9.42 18.71
N LYS A 239 -2.33 -10.65 18.21
CA LYS A 239 -3.27 -11.77 18.37
C LYS A 239 -3.47 -12.21 19.82
N ASP A 240 -2.37 -12.29 20.57
CA ASP A 240 -2.36 -12.75 21.96
C ASP A 240 -2.91 -11.70 22.92
N ASN A 241 -2.85 -10.41 22.56
CA ASN A 241 -3.33 -9.33 23.42
C ASN A 241 -4.83 -9.06 23.18
N ARG A 242 -5.63 -9.43 24.19
CA ARG A 242 -7.11 -9.38 24.16
C ARG A 242 -7.68 -8.04 23.70
N ARG A 243 -7.02 -6.91 24.02
CA ARG A 243 -7.50 -5.57 23.66
C ARG A 243 -7.70 -5.38 22.16
N TYR A 244 -6.85 -5.97 21.32
CA TYR A 244 -6.96 -5.84 19.86
C TYR A 244 -8.14 -6.65 19.32
N LYS A 245 -8.40 -7.82 19.90
CA LYS A 245 -9.59 -8.62 19.58
C LYS A 245 -10.87 -7.90 20.00
N GLU A 246 -10.92 -7.37 21.22
CA GLU A 246 -12.08 -6.65 21.77
C GLU A 246 -12.41 -5.38 20.97
N ASN A 247 -11.40 -4.72 20.39
CA ASN A 247 -11.59 -3.55 19.53
C ASN A 247 -11.75 -3.89 18.05
N GLY A 248 -11.93 -5.16 17.70
CA GLY A 248 -12.32 -5.58 16.36
C GLY A 248 -11.20 -5.62 15.32
N VAL A 249 -9.91 -5.54 15.70
CA VAL A 249 -8.78 -5.52 14.76
C VAL A 249 -8.84 -6.65 13.74
N PHE A 250 -9.16 -7.88 14.18
CA PHE A 250 -9.21 -9.06 13.31
C PHE A 250 -10.54 -9.22 12.55
N ASN A 251 -11.53 -8.39 12.84
CA ASN A 251 -12.83 -8.38 12.15
C ASN A 251 -12.93 -7.26 11.11
N SER A 252 -12.11 -6.21 11.24
CA SER A 252 -12.01 -5.12 10.26
C SER A 252 -11.60 -5.65 8.89
N LYS A 253 -12.27 -5.17 7.84
CA LYS A 253 -12.12 -5.71 6.48
C LYS A 253 -11.30 -4.81 5.57
N THR A 254 -11.24 -3.52 5.92
CA THR A 254 -10.41 -2.53 5.23
C THR A 254 -9.30 -2.01 6.13
N TYR A 255 -8.25 -1.48 5.53
CA TYR A 255 -7.13 -0.92 6.28
C TYR A 255 -7.55 0.30 7.11
N ILE A 256 -8.53 1.09 6.65
CA ILE A 256 -9.08 2.23 7.39
C ILE A 256 -9.72 1.75 8.70
N GLU A 257 -10.57 0.71 8.62
CA GLU A 257 -11.21 0.13 9.80
C GLU A 257 -10.19 -0.56 10.71
N GLN A 258 -9.19 -1.24 10.16
CA GLN A 258 -8.18 -1.93 10.96
C GLN A 258 -7.24 -0.93 11.66
N ALA A 259 -6.88 0.18 11.00
CA ALA A 259 -6.12 1.27 11.61
C ALA A 259 -6.91 1.96 12.74
N ASP A 260 -8.22 2.19 12.55
CA ASP A 260 -9.11 2.72 13.58
C ASP A 260 -9.21 1.77 14.79
N SER A 261 -9.45 0.48 14.55
CA SER A 261 -9.46 -0.55 15.61
C SER A 261 -8.15 -0.64 16.38
N ILE A 262 -7.00 -0.55 15.71
CA ILE A 262 -5.66 -0.54 16.33
C ILE A 262 -5.48 0.72 17.20
N THR A 263 -6.00 1.86 16.75
CA THR A 263 -5.97 3.12 17.50
C THR A 263 -6.84 3.02 18.75
N LYS A 264 -8.08 2.53 18.62
CA LYS A 264 -9.01 2.30 19.74
C LYS A 264 -8.46 1.32 20.77
N ALA A 265 -7.71 0.31 20.31
CA ALA A 265 -7.01 -0.64 21.17
C ALA A 265 -5.81 -0.04 21.94
N GLY A 266 -5.46 1.22 21.68
CA GLY A 266 -4.38 1.92 22.38
C GLY A 266 -2.99 1.44 21.96
N TYR A 267 -2.76 1.21 20.67
CA TYR A 267 -1.43 0.89 20.16
C TYR A 267 -0.44 2.04 20.39
N SER A 268 -0.88 3.29 20.21
CA SER A 268 -0.08 4.49 20.41
C SER A 268 -0.85 5.55 21.22
N THR A 269 -0.15 6.29 22.06
CA THR A 269 -0.68 7.43 22.84
C THR A 269 -0.63 8.74 22.07
N LYS A 270 -0.13 8.75 20.83
CA LYS A 270 0.06 9.97 20.02
C LYS A 270 -1.28 10.68 19.77
N LYS A 271 -1.33 11.96 20.17
CA LYS A 271 -2.49 12.84 20.03
C LYS A 271 -2.17 14.05 19.13
N ASP A 272 -3.18 14.58 18.45
CA ASP A 272 -3.10 15.87 17.77
C ASP A 272 -3.15 17.04 18.76
N LYS A 273 -3.10 18.27 18.24
CA LYS A 273 -3.15 19.51 19.02
C LYS A 273 -4.44 19.68 19.82
N ASP A 274 -5.51 19.00 19.41
CA ASP A 274 -6.85 19.08 20.01
C ASP A 274 -7.09 17.88 20.98
N GLY A 275 -6.06 17.04 21.19
CA GLY A 275 -6.10 15.92 22.12
C GLY A 275 -6.69 14.62 21.54
N ASN A 276 -6.99 14.57 20.24
CA ASN A 276 -7.55 13.39 19.59
C ASN A 276 -6.46 12.40 19.21
N HIS A 277 -6.73 11.10 19.36
CA HIS A 277 -5.80 10.07 18.90
C HIS A 277 -5.62 10.13 17.39
N MET A 278 -4.39 10.32 16.92
CA MET A 278 -4.09 10.56 15.50
C MET A 278 -3.42 9.37 14.80
N TYR A 279 -3.10 8.30 15.53
CA TYR A 279 -2.32 7.18 14.99
C TYR A 279 -2.97 6.52 13.77
N GLY A 280 -4.27 6.25 13.83
CA GLY A 280 -5.02 5.64 12.73
C GLY A 280 -5.04 6.51 11.48
N ASN A 281 -5.07 7.83 11.63
CA ASN A 281 -4.99 8.77 10.52
C ASN A 281 -3.60 8.74 9.88
N LEU A 282 -2.53 8.80 10.69
CA LEU A 282 -1.15 8.68 10.19
C LEU A 282 -0.92 7.36 9.44
N LEU A 283 -1.44 6.26 9.97
CA LEU A 283 -1.34 4.95 9.34
C LEU A 283 -2.15 4.88 8.04
N THR A 284 -3.35 5.45 8.01
CA THR A 284 -4.17 5.55 6.79
C THR A 284 -3.49 6.39 5.71
N GLU A 285 -2.88 7.52 6.10
CA GLU A 285 -2.15 8.40 5.20
C GLU A 285 -0.94 7.69 4.61
N ILE A 286 -0.09 7.06 5.42
CA ILE A 286 1.10 6.38 4.90
C ILE A 286 0.73 5.22 3.97
N ILE A 287 -0.34 4.49 4.27
CA ILE A 287 -0.86 3.44 3.39
C ILE A 287 -1.24 4.01 2.02
N ARG A 288 -1.98 5.13 1.99
CA ARG A 288 -2.40 5.79 0.74
C ARG A 288 -1.22 6.37 -0.03
N GLU A 289 -0.28 7.02 0.67
CA GLU A 289 0.85 7.68 0.05
C GLU A 289 1.74 6.72 -0.73
N TYR A 290 1.96 5.53 -0.16
CA TYR A 290 2.81 4.49 -0.72
C TYR A 290 2.04 3.37 -1.42
N ASN A 291 0.73 3.55 -1.66
CA ASN A 291 -0.13 2.59 -2.33
C ASN A 291 -0.17 1.18 -1.69
N LEU A 292 0.02 1.07 -0.37
CA LEU A 292 0.11 -0.22 0.31
C LEU A 292 -1.22 -1.00 0.28
N GLN A 293 -2.35 -0.31 0.24
CA GLN A 293 -3.68 -0.88 0.04
C GLN A 293 -3.81 -1.66 -1.28
N LEU A 294 -2.96 -1.41 -2.29
CA LEU A 294 -2.96 -2.24 -3.50
C LEU A 294 -2.46 -3.66 -3.23
N ILE A 295 -1.63 -3.86 -2.20
CA ILE A 295 -1.20 -5.19 -1.74
C ILE A 295 -2.38 -5.92 -1.11
N ASP A 296 -3.25 -5.21 -0.39
CA ASP A 296 -4.49 -5.77 0.17
C ASP A 296 -5.42 -6.26 -0.93
N ASN A 297 -5.65 -5.44 -1.97
CA ASN A 297 -6.40 -5.84 -3.15
C ASN A 297 -5.82 -7.12 -3.79
N GLU A 298 -4.50 -7.20 -3.92
CA GLU A 298 -3.82 -8.34 -4.53
C GLU A 298 -4.07 -9.64 -3.75
N VAL A 299 -3.85 -9.64 -2.43
CA VAL A 299 -4.06 -10.86 -1.61
C VAL A 299 -5.53 -11.27 -1.52
N GLN A 300 -6.45 -10.30 -1.56
CA GLN A 300 -7.88 -10.59 -1.59
C GLN A 300 -8.29 -11.18 -2.95
N ASN A 301 -7.73 -10.69 -4.05
CA ASN A 301 -7.91 -11.27 -5.39
C ASN A 301 -7.32 -12.67 -5.52
N GLU A 302 -6.14 -12.93 -4.96
CA GLU A 302 -5.51 -14.27 -4.95
C GLU A 302 -6.42 -15.33 -4.34
N TYR A 303 -7.14 -15.00 -3.26
CA TYR A 303 -8.10 -15.91 -2.63
C TYR A 303 -9.19 -16.37 -3.60
N PHE A 304 -9.80 -15.43 -4.33
CA PHE A 304 -10.85 -15.74 -5.28
C PHE A 304 -10.32 -16.57 -6.46
N LYS A 305 -9.14 -16.23 -6.99
CA LYS A 305 -8.52 -16.99 -8.09
C LYS A 305 -8.26 -18.46 -7.71
N GLN A 306 -7.77 -18.71 -6.50
CA GLN A 306 -7.50 -20.07 -6.03
C GLN A 306 -8.79 -20.90 -5.96
N ILE A 307 -9.87 -20.34 -5.43
CA ILE A 307 -11.17 -21.04 -5.33
C ILE A 307 -11.74 -21.34 -6.71
N TYR A 308 -11.76 -20.38 -7.63
CA TYR A 308 -12.33 -20.59 -8.95
C TYR A 308 -11.51 -21.58 -9.80
N SER A 309 -10.18 -21.54 -9.70
CA SER A 309 -9.32 -22.54 -10.38
C SER A 309 -9.51 -23.98 -9.88
N GLN A 310 -9.99 -24.16 -8.64
CA GLN A 310 -10.29 -25.49 -8.10
C GLN A 310 -11.67 -26.01 -8.52
N GLN A 311 -12.58 -25.13 -8.94
CA GLN A 311 -13.94 -25.50 -9.37
C GLN A 311 -14.03 -25.83 -10.86
N GLU A 312 -13.15 -25.29 -11.70
CA GLU A 312 -13.06 -25.64 -13.14
C GLU A 312 -12.33 -26.98 -13.41
N ASN A 313 -11.81 -27.62 -12.37
CA ASN A 313 -11.09 -28.91 -12.45
C ASN A 313 -11.93 -30.12 -11.95
N PHE A 314 -13.25 -29.95 -11.82
CA PHE A 314 -14.23 -31.01 -11.54
C PHE A 314 -15.37 -30.96 -12.56
#